data_AF-A0A2E2MR68-F1
#
_entry.id   AF-A0A2E2MR68-F1
#
_cell.length_a   1.000
_cell.length_b   1.000
_cell.length_c   1.000
_cell.angle_alpha   90.00
_cell.angle_beta   90.00
_cell.angle_gamma   90.00
#
_symmetry.space_group_name_H-M   'P 1'
#
loop_
_entity.id
_entity.type
_entity.pdbx_description
1 polymer ?
#
loop_
_entity_poly.entity_id
_entity_poly.type
_entity_poly.pdbx_seq_one_letter_code
_entity_poly.pdbx_strand_id
1 'polypeptide(L)'
;MATQEIARNVEQAASGTQEVSSNIIQVTDVSGQSGEAAAQQLEAAEQVKSGIDHMNERLLEIIRDSQDPEYSTRHAMGQRVSVTVGGVVKETTLHFLSMGGGVVLDRGLDVTEGDAFTIDLPDLGPYQASIVAKTEDHTHARLDMDDAEAERLMAFIRALA
;
A
#
# COMPACT_ATOMS: atom_id res chain seq x y z
N MET A 1 76.83 14.25 27.74
CA MET A 1 75.75 15.12 27.27
C MET A 1 75.07 14.56 26.01
N ALA A 2 75.79 14.26 24.93
CA ALA A 2 75.18 13.71 23.70
C ALA A 2 74.37 12.40 23.89
N THR A 3 74.88 11.42 24.63
CA THR A 3 74.17 10.15 24.87
C THR A 3 72.88 10.31 25.70
N GLN A 4 72.83 11.30 26.59
CA GLN A 4 71.64 11.63 27.39
C GLN A 4 70.55 12.29 26.55
N GLU A 5 70.92 13.17 25.61
CA GLU A 5 69.97 13.72 24.64
C GLU A 5 69.45 12.65 23.67
N ILE A 6 70.31 11.73 23.22
CA ILE A 6 69.88 10.59 22.40
C ILE A 6 68.88 9.71 23.16
N ALA A 7 69.14 9.40 24.43
CA ALA A 7 68.22 8.61 25.25
C ALA A 7 66.85 9.29 25.39
N ARG A 8 66.82 10.61 25.66
CA ARG A 8 65.57 11.38 25.71
C ARG A 8 64.83 11.38 24.38
N ASN A 9 65.53 11.55 23.26
CA ASN A 9 64.91 11.53 21.93
C ASN A 9 64.34 10.15 21.59
N VAL A 10 65.02 9.07 21.99
CA VAL A 10 64.55 7.69 21.81
C VAL A 10 63.31 7.41 22.66
N GLU A 11 63.28 7.86 23.92
CA GLU A 11 62.10 7.74 24.79
C GLU A 11 60.90 8.52 24.23
N GLN A 12 61.12 9.75 23.77
CA GLN A 12 60.07 10.57 23.16
C GLN A 12 59.54 9.91 21.87
N ALA A 13 60.42 9.39 21.01
CA ALA A 13 60.02 8.68 19.79
C ALA A 13 59.25 7.39 20.11
N ALA A 14 59.65 6.64 21.15
CA ALA A 14 58.94 5.46 21.61
C ALA A 14 57.53 5.81 22.13
N SER A 15 57.41 6.87 22.93
CA SER A 15 56.12 7.39 23.39
C SER A 15 55.23 7.83 22.22
N GLY A 16 55.78 8.56 21.24
CA GLY A 16 55.05 8.96 20.04
C GLY A 16 54.59 7.78 19.19
N THR A 17 55.40 6.71 19.11
CA THR A 17 55.02 5.48 18.39
C THR A 17 53.87 4.75 19.10
N GLN A 18 53.85 4.73 20.44
CA GLN A 18 52.74 4.15 21.21
C GLN A 18 51.45 4.95 21.02
N GLU A 19 51.52 6.28 21.01
CA GLU A 19 50.37 7.14 20.74
C GLU A 19 49.81 6.92 19.32
N VAL A 20 50.69 6.88 18.31
CA VAL A 20 50.29 6.55 16.93
C VAL A 20 49.63 5.17 16.86
N SER A 21 50.17 4.17 17.56
CA SER A 21 49.57 2.84 17.63
C SER A 21 48.18 2.87 18.25
N SER A 22 47.97 3.66 19.30
CA SER A 22 46.65 3.85 19.92
C SER A 22 45.66 4.50 18.95
N ASN A 23 46.11 5.52 18.21
CA ASN A 23 45.28 6.19 17.21
C ASN A 23 44.89 5.24 16.06
N ILE A 24 45.80 4.37 15.62
CA ILE A 24 45.53 3.37 14.59
C ILE A 24 44.44 2.38 15.05
N ILE A 25 44.50 1.92 16.30
CA ILE A 25 43.47 1.04 16.88
C ILE A 25 42.11 1.75 16.85
N GLN A 26 42.04 3.00 17.33
CA GLN A 26 40.79 3.75 17.34
C GLN A 26 40.23 3.98 15.94
N VAL A 27 41.07 4.31 14.95
CA VAL A 27 40.64 4.46 13.55
C VAL A 27 40.12 3.14 12.99
N THR A 28 40.74 2.02 13.36
CA THR A 28 40.31 0.68 12.95
C THR A 28 38.92 0.37 13.51
N ASP A 29 38.68 0.67 14.79
CA ASP A 29 37.37 0.46 15.43
C ASP A 29 36.27 1.31 14.78
N VAL A 30 36.54 2.61 14.55
CA VAL A 30 35.58 3.52 13.91
C VAL A 30 35.29 3.10 12.46
N SER A 31 36.31 2.59 11.76
CA SER A 31 36.15 2.07 10.40
C SER A 31 35.30 0.79 10.38
N GLY A 32 35.44 -0.07 11.39
CA GLY A 32 34.58 -1.24 11.60
C GLY A 32 33.11 -0.84 11.82
N GLN A 33 32.86 0.12 12.71
CA GLN A 33 31.52 0.66 12.96
C GLN A 33 30.91 1.31 11.69
N SER A 34 31.74 2.02 10.92
CA SER A 34 31.32 2.62 9.65
C SER A 34 30.92 1.56 8.61
N GLY A 35 31.65 0.44 8.57
CA GLY A 35 31.32 -0.71 7.72
C GLY A 35 30.00 -1.37 8.12
N GLU A 36 29.75 -1.54 9.41
CA GLU A 36 28.47 -2.05 9.92
C GLU A 36 27.30 -1.13 9.57
N ALA A 37 27.45 0.18 9.76
CA ALA A 37 26.44 1.17 9.38
C ALA A 37 26.16 1.15 7.86
N ALA A 38 27.19 1.01 7.03
CA ALA A 38 27.03 0.89 5.59
C ALA A 38 26.28 -0.39 5.19
N ALA A 39 26.52 -1.51 5.89
CA ALA A 39 25.78 -2.76 5.67
C ALA A 39 24.29 -2.60 6.04
N GLN A 40 23.98 -1.94 7.15
CA GLN A 40 22.61 -1.62 7.53
C GLN A 40 21.90 -0.71 6.52
N GLN A 41 22.61 0.29 5.97
CA GLN A 41 22.07 1.15 4.92
C GLN A 41 21.79 0.37 3.62
N LEU A 42 22.65 -0.57 3.25
CA LEU A 42 22.44 -1.45 2.10
C LEU A 42 21.19 -2.31 2.29
N GLU A 43 21.03 -2.94 3.46
CA GLU A 43 19.85 -3.75 3.77
C GLU A 43 18.55 -2.93 3.69
N ALA A 44 18.54 -1.71 4.23
CA ALA A 44 17.40 -0.81 4.11
C ALA A 44 17.09 -0.45 2.65
N ALA A 45 18.11 -0.20 1.82
CA ALA A 45 17.93 0.07 0.40
C ALA A 45 17.38 -1.15 -0.36
N GLU A 46 17.78 -2.37 0.00
CA GLU A 46 17.24 -3.61 -0.57
C GLU A 46 15.77 -3.80 -0.22
N GLN A 47 15.37 -3.52 1.02
CA GLN A 47 13.96 -3.57 1.45
C GLN A 47 13.11 -2.56 0.68
N VAL A 48 13.59 -1.33 0.49
CA VAL A 48 12.91 -0.30 -0.29
C VAL A 48 12.75 -0.75 -1.75
N LYS A 49 13.81 -1.29 -2.36
CA LYS A 49 13.75 -1.84 -3.71
C LYS A 49 12.68 -2.93 -3.82
N SER A 50 12.67 -3.88 -2.90
CA SER A 50 11.66 -4.95 -2.88
C SER A 50 10.23 -4.39 -2.79
N GLY A 51 10.02 -3.34 -1.98
CA GLY A 51 8.72 -2.67 -1.89
C GLY A 51 8.31 -2.00 -3.20
N ILE A 52 9.25 -1.35 -3.90
CA ILE A 52 9.00 -0.73 -5.21
C ILE A 52 8.64 -1.79 -6.26
N ASP A 53 9.37 -2.92 -6.28
CA ASP A 53 9.10 -4.02 -7.21
C ASP A 53 7.69 -4.59 -6.98
N HIS A 54 7.30 -4.82 -5.72
CA HIS A 54 5.95 -5.28 -5.37
C HIS A 54 4.85 -4.27 -5.75
N MET A 55 5.07 -2.97 -5.52
CA MET A 55 4.12 -1.93 -5.95
C MET A 55 3.95 -1.89 -7.46
N ASN A 56 5.05 -2.04 -8.22
CA ASN A 56 4.99 -2.08 -9.69
C ASN A 56 4.20 -3.29 -10.19
N GLU A 57 4.43 -4.48 -9.62
CA GLU A 57 3.64 -5.68 -9.92
C GLU A 57 2.15 -5.42 -9.69
N ARG A 58 1.79 -4.85 -8.54
CA ARG A 58 0.40 -4.57 -8.21
C ARG A 58 -0.23 -3.52 -9.14
N LEU A 59 0.51 -2.50 -9.55
CA LEU A 59 0.03 -1.51 -10.52
C LEU A 59 -0.22 -2.13 -11.90
N LEU A 60 0.64 -3.05 -12.34
CA LEU A 60 0.45 -3.76 -13.60
C LEU A 60 -0.80 -4.64 -13.58
N GLU A 61 -1.08 -5.31 -12.45
CA GLU A 61 -2.32 -6.06 -12.25
C GLU A 61 -3.55 -5.15 -12.37
N ILE A 62 -3.59 -4.03 -11.63
CA ILE A 62 -4.70 -3.08 -11.67
C ILE A 62 -4.94 -2.55 -13.09
N ILE A 63 -3.86 -2.18 -13.80
CA ILE A 63 -3.98 -1.70 -15.18
C ILE A 63 -4.54 -2.79 -16.09
N ARG A 64 -4.07 -4.03 -15.94
CA ARG A 64 -4.56 -5.17 -16.72
C ARG A 64 -6.03 -5.42 -16.47
N ASP A 65 -6.46 -5.46 -15.21
CA ASP A 65 -7.85 -5.71 -14.82
C ASP A 65 -8.77 -4.57 -15.28
N SER A 66 -8.29 -3.31 -15.19
CA SER A 66 -9.05 -2.15 -15.67
C SER A 66 -9.25 -2.12 -17.19
N GLN A 67 -8.36 -2.78 -17.95
CA GLN A 67 -8.45 -2.89 -19.41
C GLN A 67 -9.19 -4.14 -19.86
N ASP A 68 -9.45 -5.10 -18.97
CA ASP A 68 -10.27 -6.26 -19.29
C ASP A 68 -11.74 -5.83 -19.40
N PRO A 69 -12.35 -5.92 -20.60
CA PRO A 69 -13.75 -5.57 -20.78
C PRO A 69 -14.68 -6.41 -19.92
N GLU A 70 -14.30 -7.64 -19.58
CA GLU A 70 -15.08 -8.51 -18.69
C GLU A 70 -15.18 -7.91 -17.28
N TYR A 71 -14.11 -7.28 -16.80
CA TYR A 71 -14.05 -6.69 -15.46
C TYR A 71 -14.97 -5.48 -15.29
N SER A 72 -15.14 -4.70 -16.37
CA SER A 72 -15.99 -3.51 -16.41
C SER A 72 -17.40 -3.76 -16.96
N THR A 73 -17.67 -4.97 -17.45
CA THR A 73 -19.00 -5.36 -17.95
C THR A 73 -20.04 -5.24 -16.84
N ARG A 74 -21.17 -4.59 -17.16
CA ARG A 74 -22.26 -4.35 -16.22
C ARG A 74 -23.31 -5.44 -16.35
N HIS A 75 -23.53 -6.17 -15.27
CA HIS A 75 -24.55 -7.20 -15.17
C HIS A 75 -25.82 -6.58 -14.58
N ALA A 76 -26.96 -6.77 -15.26
CA ALA A 76 -28.24 -6.26 -14.80
C ALA A 76 -28.74 -7.09 -13.61
N MET A 77 -28.99 -6.43 -12.47
CA MET A 77 -29.48 -7.09 -11.27
C MET A 77 -30.99 -6.89 -11.14
N GLY A 78 -31.46 -5.64 -11.22
CA GLY A 78 -32.89 -5.30 -11.17
C GLY A 78 -33.56 -5.62 -9.83
N GLN A 79 -32.79 -5.64 -8.74
CA GLN A 79 -33.23 -6.12 -7.44
C GLN A 79 -33.19 -5.03 -6.37
N ARG A 80 -34.07 -5.12 -5.38
CA ARG A 80 -34.06 -4.20 -4.23
C ARG A 80 -32.96 -4.61 -3.25
N VAL A 81 -32.23 -3.62 -2.77
CA VAL A 81 -31.13 -3.77 -1.81
C VAL A 81 -31.27 -2.73 -0.71
N SER A 82 -30.76 -3.08 0.47
CA SER A 82 -30.68 -2.14 1.59
C SER A 82 -29.32 -1.44 1.57
N VAL A 83 -29.32 -0.13 1.78
CA VAL A 83 -28.11 0.67 1.93
C VAL A 83 -28.15 1.45 3.22
N THR A 84 -27.03 1.55 3.93
CA THR A 84 -26.88 2.33 5.15
C THR A 84 -26.05 3.56 4.87
N VAL A 85 -26.70 4.73 4.85
CA VAL A 85 -26.07 6.03 4.60
C VAL A 85 -26.12 6.85 5.89
N GLY A 86 -24.96 7.24 6.42
CA GLY A 86 -24.90 8.03 7.67
C GLY A 86 -25.60 7.35 8.86
N GLY A 87 -25.61 6.02 8.90
CA GLY A 87 -26.30 5.22 9.93
C GLY A 87 -27.80 5.01 9.69
N VAL A 88 -28.37 5.56 8.62
CA VAL A 88 -29.78 5.38 8.26
C VAL A 88 -29.91 4.34 7.16
N VAL A 89 -30.68 3.28 7.43
CA VAL A 89 -31.02 2.27 6.42
C VAL A 89 -32.06 2.82 5.46
N LYS A 90 -31.77 2.74 4.16
CA LYS A 90 -32.64 3.14 3.06
C LYS A 90 -32.72 1.97 2.07
N GLU A 91 -33.90 1.80 1.48
CA GLU A 91 -34.11 0.83 0.41
C GLU A 91 -33.92 1.49 -0.95
N THR A 92 -33.22 0.82 -1.86
CA THR A 92 -32.97 1.29 -3.23
C THR A 92 -32.91 0.13 -4.20
N THR A 93 -33.03 0.39 -5.51
CA THR A 93 -32.86 -0.63 -6.54
C THR A 93 -31.42 -0.67 -7.02
N LEU A 94 -30.82 -1.86 -7.00
CA LEU A 94 -29.57 -2.16 -7.68
C LEU A 94 -29.87 -2.48 -9.14
N HIS A 95 -29.48 -1.57 -10.04
CA HIS A 95 -29.67 -1.73 -11.48
C HIS A 95 -28.55 -2.57 -12.08
N PHE A 96 -27.30 -2.21 -11.80
CA PHE A 96 -26.12 -2.85 -12.39
C PHE A 96 -25.02 -3.06 -11.37
N LEU A 97 -24.28 -4.16 -11.56
CA LEU A 97 -23.07 -4.52 -10.82
C LEU A 97 -22.00 -5.03 -11.81
N SER A 98 -20.75 -4.58 -11.66
CA SER A 98 -19.60 -5.09 -12.43
C SER A 98 -18.60 -5.84 -11.54
N MET A 99 -17.74 -6.68 -12.13
CA MET A 99 -16.69 -7.40 -11.39
C MET A 99 -15.71 -6.46 -10.70
N GLY A 100 -15.40 -5.32 -11.31
CA GLY A 100 -14.61 -4.26 -10.69
C GLY A 100 -15.33 -3.45 -9.59
N GLY A 101 -16.47 -3.93 -9.07
CA GLY A 101 -17.20 -3.29 -7.98
C GLY A 101 -17.97 -2.03 -8.39
N GLY A 102 -18.18 -1.80 -9.69
CA GLY A 102 -19.01 -0.70 -10.17
C GLY A 102 -20.47 -0.98 -9.89
N VAL A 103 -21.16 -0.05 -9.22
CA VAL A 103 -22.55 -0.20 -8.78
C VAL A 103 -23.40 0.96 -9.32
N VAL A 104 -24.61 0.65 -9.79
CA VAL A 104 -25.59 1.65 -10.22
C VAL A 104 -26.88 1.45 -9.43
N LEU A 105 -27.28 2.48 -8.70
CA LEU A 105 -28.47 2.51 -7.83
C LEU A 105 -29.50 3.54 -8.31
N ASP A 106 -30.69 3.51 -7.74
CA ASP A 106 -31.65 4.59 -7.91
C ASP A 106 -31.07 5.95 -7.46
N ARG A 107 -31.58 7.01 -8.07
CA ARG A 107 -31.18 8.39 -7.76
C ARG A 107 -31.55 8.84 -6.35
N GLY A 108 -32.52 8.18 -5.73
CA GLY A 108 -33.21 8.56 -4.48
C GLY A 108 -32.35 8.55 -3.20
N LEU A 109 -31.03 8.39 -3.33
CA LEU A 109 -30.11 8.50 -2.22
C LEU A 109 -29.71 9.97 -2.00
N ASP A 110 -29.98 10.45 -0.79
CA ASP A 110 -29.54 11.75 -0.29
C ASP A 110 -28.07 11.67 0.13
N VAL A 111 -27.19 11.66 -0.87
CA VAL A 111 -25.73 11.52 -0.78
C VAL A 111 -25.04 12.49 -1.74
N THR A 112 -23.80 12.86 -1.48
CA THR A 112 -22.91 13.59 -2.38
C THR A 112 -21.79 12.70 -2.92
N GLU A 113 -21.11 13.15 -3.98
CA GLU A 113 -19.90 12.48 -4.48
C GLU A 113 -18.84 12.45 -3.37
N GLY A 114 -18.19 11.30 -3.20
CA GLY A 114 -17.26 11.03 -2.11
C GLY A 114 -17.89 10.52 -0.82
N ASP A 115 -19.22 10.54 -0.68
CA ASP A 115 -19.88 9.97 0.50
C ASP A 115 -19.67 8.46 0.56
N ALA A 116 -19.37 7.96 1.75
CA ALA A 116 -19.29 6.53 2.03
C ALA A 116 -20.64 5.99 2.55
N PHE A 117 -20.96 4.76 2.18
CA PHE A 117 -22.14 4.04 2.62
C PHE A 117 -21.90 2.53 2.59
N THR A 118 -22.72 1.78 3.32
CA THR A 118 -22.70 0.32 3.27
C THR A 118 -23.87 -0.17 2.42
N ILE A 119 -23.66 -1.15 1.55
CA ILE A 119 -24.70 -1.80 0.75
C ILE A 119 -24.76 -3.28 1.09
N ASP A 120 -25.96 -3.80 1.35
CA ASP A 120 -26.17 -5.24 1.54
C ASP A 120 -26.49 -5.89 0.18
N LEU A 121 -25.52 -6.61 -0.36
CA LEU A 121 -25.64 -7.29 -1.64
C LEU A 121 -26.23 -8.70 -1.45
N PRO A 122 -27.24 -9.10 -2.23
CA PRO A 122 -27.82 -10.44 -2.16
C PRO A 122 -26.77 -11.54 -2.35
N ASP A 123 -26.82 -12.54 -1.47
CA ASP A 123 -25.92 -13.70 -1.40
C ASP A 123 -24.42 -13.38 -1.15
N LEU A 124 -24.05 -12.10 -1.11
CA LEU A 124 -22.69 -11.60 -0.87
C LEU A 124 -22.53 -10.95 0.51
N GLY A 125 -23.61 -10.37 1.04
CA GLY A 125 -23.64 -9.64 2.30
C GLY A 125 -23.21 -8.17 2.17
N PRO A 126 -22.84 -7.53 3.29
CA PRO A 126 -22.55 -6.09 3.31
C PRO A 126 -21.18 -5.77 2.73
N TYR A 127 -21.13 -4.74 1.89
CA TYR A 127 -19.91 -4.16 1.32
C TYR A 127 -19.86 -2.66 1.63
N GLN A 128 -18.66 -2.13 1.89
CA GLN A 128 -18.46 -0.69 1.89
C GLN A 128 -18.41 -0.17 0.46
N ALA A 129 -18.91 1.04 0.26
CA ALA A 129 -18.96 1.67 -1.03
C ALA A 129 -18.85 3.19 -0.92
N SER A 130 -18.30 3.79 -1.96
CA SER A 130 -18.14 5.23 -2.10
C SER A 130 -18.90 5.74 -3.32
N ILE A 131 -19.59 6.88 -3.18
CA ILE A 131 -20.30 7.52 -4.29
C ILE A 131 -19.28 8.14 -5.25
N VAL A 132 -19.36 7.78 -6.53
CA VAL A 132 -18.44 8.24 -7.58
C VAL A 132 -19.09 9.30 -8.48
N ALA A 133 -20.40 9.20 -8.73
CA ALA A 133 -21.12 10.19 -9.52
C ALA A 133 -22.63 10.12 -9.27
N LYS A 134 -23.31 11.23 -9.55
CA LYS A 134 -24.79 11.29 -9.58
C LYS A 134 -25.23 11.87 -10.91
N THR A 135 -25.94 11.08 -11.70
CA THR A 135 -26.55 11.52 -12.96
C THR A 135 -27.99 11.97 -12.72
N GLU A 136 -28.73 12.33 -13.77
CA GLU A 136 -30.16 12.66 -13.62
C GLU A 136 -30.97 11.44 -13.16
N ASP A 137 -30.65 10.26 -13.68
CA ASP A 137 -31.44 9.05 -13.49
C ASP A 137 -30.88 8.11 -12.41
N HIS A 138 -29.57 8.15 -12.13
CA HIS A 138 -28.91 7.14 -11.30
C HIS A 138 -27.86 7.70 -10.33
N THR A 139 -27.59 6.90 -9.30
CA THR A 139 -26.45 7.08 -8.41
C THR A 139 -25.39 6.04 -8.76
N HIS A 140 -24.17 6.47 -9.07
CA HIS A 140 -23.04 5.62 -9.38
C HIS A 140 -22.13 5.52 -8.16
N ALA A 141 -21.80 4.29 -7.77
CA ALA A 141 -20.93 4.00 -6.65
C ALA A 141 -19.87 2.98 -7.05
N ARG A 142 -18.82 2.89 -6.23
CA ARG A 142 -17.80 1.85 -6.32
C ARG A 142 -17.71 1.15 -4.98
N LEU A 143 -17.70 -0.18 -4.99
CA LEU A 143 -17.42 -0.98 -3.81
C LEU A 143 -15.95 -0.81 -3.42
N ASP A 144 -15.71 -0.57 -2.14
CA ASP A 144 -14.39 -0.53 -1.55
C ASP A 144 -14.09 -1.95 -1.05
N MET A 145 -13.23 -2.67 -1.78
CA MET A 145 -13.02 -4.11 -1.60
C MET A 145 -11.55 -4.43 -1.31
N ASP A 146 -11.33 -5.39 -0.42
CA ASP A 146 -10.06 -6.12 -0.34
C ASP A 146 -9.97 -7.25 -1.39
N ASP A 147 -8.83 -7.94 -1.45
CA ASP A 147 -8.59 -9.02 -2.42
C ASP A 147 -9.61 -10.18 -2.25
N ALA A 148 -9.98 -10.53 -1.02
CA ALA A 148 -10.92 -11.61 -0.75
C ALA A 148 -12.37 -11.23 -1.09
N GLU A 149 -12.74 -9.97 -0.88
CA GLU A 149 -14.00 -9.37 -1.28
C GLU A 149 -14.15 -9.31 -2.79
N ALA A 150 -13.09 -8.92 -3.51
CA ALA A 150 -13.05 -8.91 -4.96
C ALA A 150 -13.19 -10.32 -5.55
N GLU A 151 -12.47 -11.31 -5.01
CA GLU A 151 -12.60 -12.72 -5.43
C GLU A 151 -14.02 -13.26 -5.26
N ARG A 152 -14.66 -12.97 -4.12
CA ARG A 152 -16.05 -13.37 -3.85
C ARG A 152 -17.02 -12.72 -4.83
N LEU A 153 -16.87 -11.42 -5.10
CA LEU A 153 -17.70 -10.71 -6.06
C LEU A 153 -17.56 -11.26 -7.48
N MET A 154 -16.32 -11.51 -7.91
CA MET A 154 -16.05 -12.11 -9.22
C MET A 154 -16.70 -13.49 -9.37
N ALA A 155 -16.58 -14.34 -8.34
CA ALA A 155 -17.20 -15.66 -8.34
C ALA A 155 -18.74 -15.57 -8.42
N PHE A 156 -19.34 -14.64 -7.68
CA PHE A 156 -20.79 -14.38 -7.73
C PHE A 156 -21.24 -13.95 -9.13
N ILE A 157 -20.59 -12.95 -9.73
CA ILE A 157 -20.97 -12.44 -11.05
C ILE A 157 -20.80 -13.50 -12.14
N ARG A 158 -19.73 -14.30 -12.08
CA ARG A 158 -19.53 -15.43 -13.00
C ARG A 158 -20.61 -16.51 -12.89
N ALA A 159 -21.23 -16.67 -11.72
CA ALA A 159 -22.35 -17.59 -11.54
C ALA A 159 -23.68 -17.04 -12.09
N LEU A 160 -23.76 -15.73 -12.34
CA LEU A 160 -24.94 -15.07 -12.91
C LEU A 160 -24.91 -14.99 -14.46
N ALA A 161 -23.75 -15.16 -15.08
CA ALA A 161 -23.55 -15.13 -16.53
C ALA A 161 -23.78 -16.51 -17.17
#